data_AF-A0A2V8PI87-F1
#
_entry.id   AF-A0A2V8PI87-F1
#
_cell.length_a   1.000
_cell.length_b   1.000
_cell.length_c   1.000
_cell.angle_alpha   90.00
_cell.angle_beta   90.00
_cell.angle_gamma   90.00
#
_symmetry.space_group_name_H-M   'P 1'
#
loop_
_entity.id
_entity.type
_entity.pdbx_description
1 polymer ?
#
loop_
_entity_poly.entity_id
_entity_poly.type
_entity_poly.pdbx_seq_one_letter_code
_entity_poly.pdbx_strand_id
1 'polypeptide(L)' 'MEVTKALAALQPLYGKGNIEIVTRDGHRVRGVIRSMKTTRPLSTPTVKVERADGEVVKVSFSAIVEIINHNPTGSVPPA' A
#
# COMPACT_ATOMS: atom_id res chain seq x y z
N MET A 1 -13.07 3.20 -12.60
CA MET A 1 -13.41 3.47 -11.19
C MET A 1 -12.63 2.61 -10.18
N GLU A 2 -11.55 1.90 -10.57
CA GLU A 2 -10.76 1.06 -9.63
C GLU A 2 -9.75 1.82 -8.78
N VAL A 3 -9.21 2.93 -9.30
CA VAL A 3 -8.20 3.75 -8.62
C VAL A 3 -8.69 4.26 -7.26
N THR A 4 -9.97 4.60 -7.16
CA THR A 4 -10.58 5.14 -5.94
C THR A 4 -10.63 4.12 -4.81
N LYS A 5 -10.83 2.83 -5.13
CA LYS A 5 -10.94 1.75 -4.12
C LYS A 5 -9.58 1.42 -3.51
N ALA A 6 -8.55 1.31 -4.34
CA ALA A 6 -7.17 1.11 -3.88
C ALA A 6 -6.67 2.32 -3.08
N LEU A 7 -7.06 3.54 -3.45
CA LEU A 7 -6.75 4.76 -2.69
C LEU A 7 -7.39 4.75 -1.31
N ALA A 8 -8.70 4.48 -1.23
CA ALA A 8 -9.40 4.42 0.04
C ALA A 8 -8.84 3.33 0.97
N ALA A 9 -8.32 2.22 0.43
CA ALA A 9 -7.67 1.16 1.19
C ALA A 9 -6.24 1.52 1.64
N LEU A 10 -5.47 2.26 0.83
CA LEU A 10 -4.09 2.64 1.15
C LEU A 10 -3.97 3.89 2.02
N GLN A 11 -4.90 4.84 1.90
CA GLN A 11 -4.95 6.04 2.74
C GLN A 11 -4.82 5.74 4.25
N PRO A 12 -5.60 4.82 4.85
CA PRO A 12 -5.48 4.47 6.27
C PRO A 12 -4.29 3.54 6.59
N LEU A 13 -3.56 3.08 5.57
CA LEU A 13 -2.35 2.25 5.69
C LEU A 13 -1.06 3.07 5.47
N TYR A 14 -1.20 4.34 5.09
CA TYR A 14 -0.07 5.25 4.95
C TYR A 14 0.69 5.38 6.29
N GLY A 15 1.99 5.11 6.28
CA GLY A 15 2.81 5.08 7.49
C GLY A 15 2.63 3.84 8.37
N LYS A 16 1.74 2.89 8.04
CA LYS A 16 1.68 1.59 8.72
C LYS A 16 2.73 0.63 8.14
N GLY A 17 3.46 -0.03 9.03
CA GLY A 17 4.34 -1.14 8.69
C GLY A 17 3.58 -2.46 8.50
N ASN A 18 4.23 -3.46 7.91
CA ASN A 18 3.66 -4.79 7.68
C ASN A 18 2.41 -4.82 6.77
N ILE A 19 2.44 -4.05 5.68
CA ILE A 19 1.45 -4.13 4.60
C ILE A 19 2.01 -5.00 3.49
N GLU A 20 1.26 -6.00 3.05
CA GLU A 20 1.57 -6.83 1.90
C GLU A 20 0.70 -6.43 0.71
N ILE A 21 1.34 -6.04 -0.38
CA ILE A 21 0.69 -5.64 -1.63
C ILE A 21 0.93 -6.75 -2.65
N VAL A 22 -0.15 -7.36 -3.12
CA VAL A 22 -0.14 -8.34 -4.21
C VAL A 22 -0.43 -7.61 -5.50
N THR A 23 0.45 -7.75 -6.48
CA THR A 23 0.24 -7.22 -7.82
C THR A 23 -0.37 -8.26 -8.76
N ARG A 24 -0.99 -7.79 -9.85
CA ARG A 24 -1.58 -8.61 -10.90
C ARG A 24 -0.55 -9.53 -11.57
N ASP A 25 0.71 -9.12 -11.53
CA ASP A 25 1.84 -9.89 -12.06
C ASP A 25 2.25 -11.05 -11.13
N GLY A 26 1.62 -11.17 -9.96
CA GLY A 26 1.95 -12.17 -8.94
C GLY A 26 3.04 -11.73 -7.96
N HIS A 27 3.55 -10.50 -8.10
CA HIS A 27 4.56 -9.97 -7.18
C HIS A 27 3.92 -9.60 -5.85
N ARG A 28 4.56 -10.01 -4.75
CA ARG A 28 4.14 -9.65 -3.39
C ARG A 28 5.18 -8.76 -2.74
N VAL A 29 4.79 -7.54 -2.45
CA VAL A 29 5.64 -6.53 -1.83
C VAL A 29 5.15 -6.30 -0.41
N ARG A 30 5.90 -6.83 0.56
CA ARG A 30 5.63 -6.63 1.97
C ARG A 30 6.55 -5.56 2.56
N GLY A 31 5.97 -4.57 3.22
CA GLY A 31 6.71 -3.44 3.78
C GLY A 31 5.86 -2.35 4.43
N VAL A 32 6.45 -1.18 4.63
CA VAL A 32 5.80 0.05 5.12
C VAL A 32 5.48 0.97 3.96
N ILE A 33 4.28 1.55 3.95
CA ILE A 33 3.90 2.55 2.95
C ILE A 33 4.59 3.88 3.29
N ARG A 34 5.65 4.22 2.54
CA ARG A 34 6.44 5.45 2.75
C ARG A 34 5.87 6.67 2.06
N SER A 35 5.33 6.51 0.85
CA SER A 35 4.89 7.63 0.01
C SER A 35 3.85 7.18 -1.01
N MET A 36 2.83 8.02 -1.24
CA MET A 36 1.87 7.82 -2.31
C MET A 36 1.92 9.03 -3.23
N LYS A 37 2.09 8.78 -4.52
CA LYS A 37 2.11 9.84 -5.54
C LYS A 37 0.81 9.78 -6.32
N THR A 38 -0.16 10.58 -5.90
CA THR A 38 -1.45 10.80 -6.57
C THR A 38 -1.37 12.09 -7.39
N THR A 39 -0.60 12.06 -8.48
CA THR A 39 -0.38 13.26 -9.30
C THR A 39 -1.28 13.25 -10.53
N ARG A 40 -2.30 14.12 -10.53
CA ARG A 40 -3.03 14.65 -11.72
C ARG A 40 -3.92 13.65 -12.51
N PRO A 41 -4.94 14.15 -13.25
CA PRO A 41 -5.92 13.32 -13.98
C PRO A 41 -5.38 12.41 -15.09
N LEU A 42 -4.08 12.47 -15.41
CA LEU A 42 -3.45 11.73 -16.52
C LEU A 42 -2.26 10.85 -16.10
N SER A 43 -1.96 10.75 -14.79
CA SER A 43 -0.85 9.94 -14.31
C SER A 43 -1.37 8.80 -13.44
N THR A 44 -0.89 7.58 -13.71
CA THR A 44 -1.25 6.41 -12.92
C THR A 44 -0.74 6.60 -11.49
N PRO A 45 -1.59 6.52 -10.46
CA PRO A 45 -1.13 6.66 -9.09
C PRO A 45 -0.17 5.52 -8.75
N THR A 46 0.87 5.87 -7.99
CA THR A 46 1.90 4.91 -7.56
C THR A 46 2.13 5.03 -6.07
N VAL A 47 2.36 3.90 -5.41
CA VAL A 47 2.76 3.82 -4.00
C VAL A 47 4.21 3.36 -3.91
N LYS A 48 4.96 3.94 -2.97
CA LYS A 48 6.28 3.50 -2.57
C LYS A 48 6.17 2.72 -1.28
N VAL A 49 6.63 1.49 -1.33
CA VAL A 49 6.64 0.54 -0.23
C VAL A 49 8.09 0.26 0.13
N GLU A 50 8.48 0.58 1.35
CA GLU A 50 9.79 0.24 1.88
C GLU A 50 9.71 -1.14 2.52
N ARG A 51 10.45 -2.10 1.96
CA ARG A 51 10.51 -3.47 2.46
C ARG A 51 11.28 -3.52 3.78
N ALA A 52 11.15 -4.62 4.51
CA ALA A 52 11.92 -4.87 5.72
C ALA A 52 13.45 -4.86 5.48
N ASP A 53 13.86 -5.10 4.22
CA ASP A 53 15.25 -5.03 3.78
C ASP A 53 15.78 -3.59 3.61
N GLY A 54 14.90 -2.57 3.70
CA GLY A 54 15.22 -1.17 3.43
C GLY A 54 15.05 -0.77 1.96
N GLU A 55 14.79 -1.72 1.06
CA GLU A 55 14.51 -1.43 -0.35
C GLU A 55 13.16 -0.72 -0.54
N VAL A 56 13.16 0.38 -1.29
CA VAL A 56 11.95 1.13 -1.64
C VAL A 56 11.43 0.69 -3.01
N VAL A 57 10.38 -0.10 -3.02
CA VAL A 57 9.72 -0.60 -4.22
C VAL A 57 8.57 0.33 -4.63
N LYS A 58 8.52 0.69 -5.92
CA LYS A 58 7.41 1.47 -6.49
C LYS A 58 6.38 0.54 -7.11
N VAL A 59 5.15 0.57 -6.61
CA VAL A 59 4.02 -0.23 -7.12
C VAL A 59 2.96 0.70 -7.72
N SER A 60 2.52 0.40 -8.93
CA SER A 60 1.42 1.11 -9.59
C SER A 60 0.08 0.65 -9.05
N PHE A 61 -0.83 1.57 -8.74
CA PHE A 61 -2.16 1.23 -8.21
C PHE A 61 -2.95 0.33 -9.16
N SER A 62 -2.83 0.56 -10.47
CA SER A 62 -3.47 -0.28 -11.48
C SER A 62 -2.93 -1.72 -11.52
N ALA A 63 -1.75 -1.95 -10.95
CA ALA A 63 -1.18 -3.28 -10.83
C ALA A 63 -1.54 -3.94 -9.51
N ILE A 64 -2.10 -3.22 -8.53
CA ILE A 64 -2.47 -3.81 -7.23
C ILE A 64 -3.77 -4.59 -7.41
N VAL A 65 -3.74 -5.87 -7.06
CA VAL A 65 -4.94 -6.71 -7.03
C VAL A 65 -5.45 -6.92 -5.62
N GLU A 66 -4.54 -6.99 -4.64
CA GLU A 66 -4.89 -7.23 -3.25
C GLU A 66 -3.93 -6.52 -2.29
N ILE A 67 -4.46 -6.07 -1.15
CA ILE A 67 -3.70 -5.41 -0.10
C ILE A 67 -4.06 -6.08 1.22
N ILE A 68 -3.07 -6.70 1.84
CA ILE A 68 -3.22 -7.44 3.08
C ILE A 68 -2.52 -6.66 4.18
N ASN A 69 -3.27 -6.26 5.19
CA ASN A 69 -2.72 -5.60 6.37
C ASN A 69 -2.37 -6.67 7.42
N HIS A 70 -1.08 -6.91 7.66
CA HIS A 70 -0.60 -7.82 8.70
C HIS A 70 -0.37 -7.12 10.05
N ASN A 71 -0.64 -5.82 10.15
CA ASN A 71 -0.54 -5.14 11.43
C ASN A 71 -1.66 -5.66 12.34
N PRO A 72 -1.34 -6.31 13.48
CA PRO A 72 -2.37 -6.72 14.42
C PRO A 72 -3.09 -5.46 14.86
N THR A 73 -4.40 -5.39 14.64
CA THR A 73 -5.28 -4.43 15.31
C THR A 73 -5.26 -4.77 16.79
N GLY A 74 -4.25 -4.31 17.50
CA GLY A 74 -3.96 -4.73 18.86
C GLY A 74 -3.25 -3.63 19.61
N SER A 75 -3.96 -2.54 19.86
CA SER A 75 -3.79 -1.64 21.01
C SER A 75 -4.96 -0.66 21.03
N VAL A 76 -6.18 -1.18 21.13
CA VAL A 76 -7.25 -0.42 21.79
C VAL A 76 -7.03 -0.71 23.27
N PRO A 77 -6.55 0.22 24.10
CA PRO A 77 -6.59 0.01 25.54
C PRO A 77 -8.07 -0.10 25.93
N PRO A 78 -8.50 -1.17 26.63
CA PRO A 78 -9.81 -1.18 27.26
C PRO A 78 -9.81 -0.21 28.44
N ALA A 79 -10.76 0.73 28.38
CA ALA A 79 -11.30 1.59 29.47
C ALA A 79 -10.32 2.52 30.20
#